data_AF-A0A414HAN7-F1
#
_entry.id   AF-A0A414HAN7-F1
#
_cell.length_a   1.000
_cell.length_b   1.000
_cell.length_c   1.000
_cell.angle_alpha   90.00
_cell.angle_beta   90.00
_cell.angle_gamma   90.00
#
_symmetry.space_group_name_H-M   'P 1'
#
loop_
_entity.id
_entity.type
_entity.pdbx_description
1 polymer ?
#
loop_
_entity_poly.entity_id
_entity_poly.type
_entity_poly.pdbx_seq_one_letter_code
_entity_poly.pdbx_strand_id
1 'polypeptide(L)'
;MKRNIIYLAGIALCAIGLFSGCDEDLPSYANLTVNAETLTINLDETTEGSFSIVEGNGGYKVNSSDATVATAVISGNEVIVTGLEYGTATLTVTDWTKKSANVKIIVDQEQELVIKTSSTTMFFGESKTLEVYTGNGGYSITSSDESVATAKISEDGKIDITSIAPGTTTLSVKDKHNKTADISVKVIRKLVVDNSADITYLVIDEPVTIKILDGNGEYTCKGNGSATYLKCSMAENGTEVIVEGLKRYRYNKTITISDKEGQSIDIYVNTIDDPYLVNPSYRYLIAGSYAYQSLSTSKAGEAIYSPEFNISQLIIKSATTTSATGFAVEFTGDLSVGTKTKPMLYKVAKGKVDKSKEYPIEDCRIDKIEDGWYWVSFIEPGYTVRSYFITKQ
;
A
#
# COMPACT_ATOMS: atom_id res chain seq x y z
N MET A 1 -28.41 -61.07 -32.50
CA MET A 1 -29.43 -62.07 -32.89
C MET A 1 -28.77 -63.43 -33.00
N LYS A 2 -29.42 -64.44 -32.42
CA LYS A 2 -28.99 -65.83 -32.30
C LYS A 2 -28.80 -66.51 -33.66
N ARG A 3 -27.87 -67.47 -33.76
CA ARG A 3 -28.18 -68.78 -34.35
C ARG A 3 -27.18 -69.88 -33.98
N ASN A 4 -27.79 -70.97 -33.54
CA ASN A 4 -27.27 -72.28 -33.12
C ASN A 4 -26.57 -73.02 -34.27
N ILE A 5 -25.42 -73.66 -34.00
CA ILE A 5 -25.19 -75.12 -33.82
C ILE A 5 -25.66 -75.98 -34.99
N ILE A 6 -24.71 -76.66 -35.65
CA ILE A 6 -24.88 -78.02 -36.17
C ILE A 6 -23.62 -78.83 -35.85
N TYR A 7 -23.85 -79.97 -35.19
CA TYR A 7 -22.92 -81.06 -34.89
C TYR A 7 -22.66 -81.92 -36.13
N LEU A 8 -21.45 -82.49 -36.24
CA LEU A 8 -21.21 -83.80 -36.86
C LEU A 8 -19.90 -84.37 -36.26
N ALA A 9 -20.00 -85.24 -35.25
CA ALA A 9 -19.74 -86.69 -35.36
C ALA A 9 -18.38 -87.00 -36.02
N GLY A 10 -17.32 -87.27 -35.25
CA GLY A 10 -16.96 -88.62 -34.79
C GLY A 10 -15.99 -89.25 -35.79
N ILE A 11 -14.72 -89.51 -35.43
CA ILE A 11 -14.25 -90.83 -34.99
C ILE A 11 -12.89 -90.66 -34.30
N ALA A 12 -12.77 -91.26 -33.12
CA ALA A 12 -11.54 -91.44 -32.36
C ALA A 12 -10.73 -92.64 -32.90
N LEU A 13 -9.39 -92.56 -32.87
CA LEU A 13 -8.57 -93.60 -32.23
C LEU A 13 -7.12 -93.15 -32.03
N CYS A 14 -6.56 -93.63 -30.91
CA CYS A 14 -5.34 -93.21 -30.26
C CYS A 14 -4.04 -93.49 -31.04
N ALA A 15 -3.04 -92.63 -30.84
CA ALA A 15 -1.63 -93.02 -30.83
C ALA A 15 -0.92 -92.26 -29.71
N ILE A 16 -0.37 -93.02 -28.78
CA ILE A 16 0.38 -92.61 -27.60
C ILE A 16 1.71 -92.00 -28.08
N GLY A 17 1.95 -90.74 -27.74
CA GLY A 17 3.24 -90.07 -27.89
C GLY A 17 3.65 -89.53 -26.53
N LEU A 18 4.59 -90.21 -25.89
CA LEU A 18 5.32 -89.74 -24.71
C LEU A 18 6.10 -88.49 -25.11
N PHE A 19 5.58 -87.31 -24.79
CA PHE A 19 6.42 -86.13 -24.62
C PHE A 19 6.81 -86.10 -23.15
N SER A 20 8.07 -86.44 -22.87
CA SER A 20 8.70 -86.02 -21.63
C SER A 20 8.63 -84.49 -21.60
N GLY A 21 7.74 -83.95 -20.78
CA GLY A 21 7.88 -82.58 -20.32
C GLY A 21 9.19 -82.53 -19.55
N CYS A 22 10.24 -82.00 -20.17
CA CYS A 22 11.26 -81.32 -19.39
C CYS A 22 10.52 -80.14 -18.75
N ASP A 23 10.16 -80.27 -17.48
CA ASP A 23 10.12 -79.10 -16.61
C ASP A 23 11.54 -78.55 -16.62
N GLU A 24 11.83 -77.62 -17.55
CA GLU A 24 12.95 -76.73 -17.32
C GLU A 24 12.56 -75.88 -16.13
N ASP A 25 13.12 -76.20 -14.96
CA ASP A 25 13.07 -75.33 -13.80
C ASP A 25 13.39 -73.91 -14.28
N LEU A 26 12.40 -73.01 -14.18
CA LEU A 26 12.59 -71.62 -14.56
C LEU A 26 13.84 -71.09 -13.86
N PRO A 27 14.78 -70.43 -14.56
CA PRO A 27 15.99 -69.92 -13.94
C PRO A 27 15.61 -68.99 -12.77
N SER A 28 15.99 -69.39 -11.57
CA SER A 28 15.72 -68.63 -10.35
C SER A 28 16.71 -67.46 -10.27
N TYR A 29 16.26 -66.27 -10.66
CA TYR A 29 17.06 -65.05 -10.57
C TYR A 29 17.12 -64.51 -9.15
N ALA A 30 18.31 -64.14 -8.70
CA ALA A 30 18.48 -63.45 -7.42
C ALA A 30 17.79 -62.09 -7.45
N ASN A 31 17.32 -61.61 -6.30
CA ASN A 31 16.95 -60.20 -6.20
C ASN A 31 18.23 -59.35 -6.19
N LEU A 32 18.12 -58.10 -6.65
CA LEU A 32 19.23 -57.16 -6.56
C LEU A 32 19.23 -56.51 -5.18
N THR A 33 20.33 -56.63 -4.45
CA THR A 33 20.51 -55.99 -3.14
C THR A 33 21.85 -55.26 -3.05
N VAL A 34 21.86 -54.20 -2.27
CA VAL A 34 23.04 -53.34 -2.04
C VAL A 34 23.27 -53.24 -0.54
N ASN A 35 24.50 -52.94 -0.14
CA ASN A 35 24.88 -52.88 1.29
C ASN A 35 24.56 -51.54 1.96
N ALA A 36 23.97 -50.58 1.24
CA ALA A 36 23.65 -49.25 1.75
C ALA A 36 22.29 -48.79 1.24
N GLU A 37 21.45 -48.27 2.14
CA GLU A 37 20.19 -47.60 1.77
C GLU A 37 20.41 -46.10 1.52
N THR A 38 21.42 -45.52 2.17
CA THR A 38 21.82 -44.11 2.02
C THR A 38 23.35 -44.01 2.02
N LEU A 39 23.89 -43.17 1.13
CA LEU A 39 25.30 -42.78 1.10
C LEU A 39 25.39 -41.24 1.19
N THR A 40 26.19 -40.74 2.11
CA THR A 40 26.46 -39.31 2.26
C THR A 40 27.87 -39.00 1.78
N ILE A 41 28.01 -38.00 0.91
CA ILE A 41 29.28 -37.47 0.41
C ILE A 41 29.38 -36.02 0.87
N ASN A 42 30.38 -35.69 1.68
CA ASN A 42 30.65 -34.32 2.09
C ASN A 42 31.71 -33.72 1.16
N LEU A 43 31.31 -32.80 0.28
CA LEU A 43 32.20 -32.19 -0.72
C LEU A 43 33.35 -31.38 -0.11
N ASP A 44 33.24 -30.98 1.16
CA ASP A 44 34.31 -30.29 1.88
C ASP A 44 35.41 -31.25 2.37
N GLU A 45 35.12 -32.56 2.41
CA GLU A 45 36.05 -33.61 2.81
C GLU A 45 36.52 -34.45 1.62
N THR A 46 35.58 -34.97 0.83
CA THR A 46 35.83 -35.86 -0.31
C THR A 46 34.74 -35.71 -1.37
N THR A 47 35.13 -35.80 -2.64
CA THR A 47 34.19 -35.77 -3.77
C THR A 47 33.60 -37.14 -4.10
N GLU A 48 34.13 -38.22 -3.50
CA GLU A 48 33.76 -39.60 -3.83
C GLU A 48 33.39 -40.44 -2.60
N GLY A 49 32.49 -41.39 -2.81
CA GLY A 49 32.17 -42.49 -1.89
C GLY A 49 31.78 -43.74 -2.67
N SER A 50 31.58 -44.87 -1.99
CA SER A 50 31.17 -46.10 -2.67
C SER A 50 30.23 -46.96 -1.84
N PHE A 51 29.49 -47.82 -2.54
CA PHE A 51 28.71 -48.90 -1.95
C PHE A 51 28.83 -50.15 -2.82
N SER A 52 28.44 -51.31 -2.28
CA SER A 52 28.61 -52.61 -2.93
C SER A 52 27.28 -53.26 -3.26
N ILE A 53 27.25 -53.95 -4.41
CA ILE A 53 26.17 -54.84 -4.82
C ILE A 53 26.42 -56.20 -4.15
N VAL A 54 25.50 -56.60 -3.26
CA VAL A 54 25.62 -57.79 -2.41
C VAL A 54 25.07 -59.02 -3.11
N GLU A 55 23.89 -58.87 -3.74
CA GLU A 55 23.27 -59.91 -4.57
C GLU A 55 22.78 -59.31 -5.89
N GLY A 56 22.80 -60.11 -6.95
CA GLY A 56 22.34 -59.70 -8.27
C GLY A 56 22.78 -60.66 -9.37
N ASN A 57 22.25 -60.46 -10.58
CA ASN A 57 22.45 -61.38 -11.70
C ASN A 57 23.58 -60.93 -12.66
N GLY A 58 24.32 -59.86 -12.35
CA GLY A 58 25.36 -59.28 -13.21
C GLY A 58 24.83 -58.29 -14.26
N GLY A 59 25.70 -57.82 -15.16
CA GLY A 59 25.30 -56.87 -16.23
C GLY A 59 24.73 -55.55 -15.70
N TYR A 60 25.27 -55.08 -14.57
CA TYR A 60 24.73 -53.96 -13.81
C TYR A 60 24.81 -52.64 -14.57
N LYS A 61 23.78 -51.81 -14.39
CA LYS A 61 23.71 -50.42 -14.84
C LYS A 61 23.29 -49.55 -13.66
N VAL A 62 23.83 -48.34 -13.57
CA VAL A 62 23.44 -47.35 -12.57
C VAL A 62 22.91 -46.10 -13.27
N ASN A 63 21.82 -45.55 -12.75
CA ASN A 63 21.25 -44.30 -13.22
C ASN A 63 21.01 -43.37 -12.03
N SER A 64 21.33 -42.09 -12.19
CA SER A 64 21.00 -41.06 -11.20
C SER A 64 19.68 -40.38 -11.54
N SER A 65 18.85 -40.14 -10.54
CA SER A 65 17.67 -39.29 -10.67
C SER A 65 18.05 -37.83 -10.94
N ASP A 66 19.23 -37.41 -10.51
CA ASP A 66 19.77 -36.07 -10.75
C ASP A 66 21.29 -36.14 -10.91
N ALA A 67 21.73 -36.12 -12.17
CA ALA A 67 23.14 -36.19 -12.53
C ALA A 67 23.89 -34.87 -12.27
N THR A 68 23.20 -33.77 -11.92
CA THR A 68 23.85 -32.53 -11.49
C THR A 68 24.26 -32.60 -10.03
N VAL A 69 23.52 -33.36 -9.21
CA VAL A 69 23.84 -33.61 -7.80
C VAL A 69 24.87 -34.73 -7.64
N ALA A 70 24.65 -35.88 -8.27
CA ALA A 70 25.56 -37.03 -8.14
C ALA A 70 25.57 -37.92 -9.38
N THR A 71 26.76 -38.46 -9.69
CA THR A 71 26.97 -39.46 -10.75
C THR A 71 27.62 -40.72 -10.18
N ALA A 72 27.58 -41.82 -10.93
CA ALA A 72 28.17 -43.06 -10.48
C ALA A 72 28.68 -43.92 -11.63
N VAL A 73 29.74 -44.68 -11.35
CA VAL A 73 30.32 -45.67 -12.25
C VAL A 73 30.42 -47.02 -11.54
N ILE A 74 30.23 -48.11 -12.29
CA ILE A 74 30.30 -49.47 -11.74
C ILE A 74 31.67 -50.05 -12.04
N SER A 75 32.34 -50.55 -11.01
CA SER A 75 33.63 -51.25 -11.07
C SER A 75 33.46 -52.64 -10.44
N GLY A 76 33.18 -53.65 -11.27
CA GLY A 76 32.85 -55.00 -10.80
C GLY A 76 31.52 -55.02 -10.01
N ASN A 77 31.60 -55.32 -8.72
CA ASN A 77 30.46 -55.29 -7.79
C ASN A 77 30.41 -54.01 -6.94
N GLU A 78 31.35 -53.08 -7.14
CA GLU A 78 31.37 -51.80 -6.45
C GLU A 78 30.76 -50.71 -7.32
N VAL A 79 29.98 -49.83 -6.69
CA VAL A 79 29.46 -48.61 -7.30
C VAL A 79 30.21 -47.43 -6.69
N ILE A 80 31.02 -46.76 -7.49
CA ILE A 80 31.77 -45.56 -7.11
C ILE A 80 30.89 -44.36 -7.46
N VAL A 81 30.60 -43.53 -6.47
CA VAL A 81 29.71 -42.38 -6.58
C VAL A 81 30.53 -41.10 -6.44
N THR A 82 30.36 -40.18 -7.39
CA THR A 82 30.95 -38.85 -7.35
C THR A 82 29.84 -37.84 -7.03
N GLY A 83 29.97 -37.16 -5.89
CA GLY A 83 29.13 -36.01 -5.55
C GLY A 83 29.58 -34.78 -6.34
N LEU A 84 28.63 -33.97 -6.79
CA LEU A 84 28.89 -32.82 -7.67
C LEU A 84 28.34 -31.51 -7.09
N GLU A 85 27.05 -31.46 -6.73
CA GLU A 85 26.41 -30.29 -6.15
C GLU A 85 25.64 -30.65 -4.88
N TYR A 86 25.58 -29.72 -3.93
CA TYR A 86 24.78 -29.87 -2.71
C TYR A 86 23.34 -30.25 -3.05
N GLY A 87 22.84 -31.34 -2.45
CA GLY A 87 21.49 -31.80 -2.69
C GLY A 87 21.30 -33.29 -2.45
N THR A 88 20.21 -33.82 -2.98
CA THR A 88 19.91 -35.25 -2.88
C THR A 88 19.57 -35.84 -4.25
N ALA A 89 20.19 -36.97 -4.56
CA ALA A 89 19.85 -37.78 -5.72
C ALA A 89 19.49 -39.20 -5.27
N THR A 90 18.82 -39.96 -6.11
CA THR A 90 18.64 -41.40 -5.92
C THR A 90 19.38 -42.11 -7.04
N LEU A 91 20.30 -43.01 -6.68
CA LEU A 91 20.91 -43.92 -7.63
C LEU A 91 20.08 -45.20 -7.70
N THR A 92 19.71 -45.59 -8.92
CA THR A 92 19.05 -46.86 -9.20
C THR A 92 20.02 -47.78 -9.89
N VAL A 93 20.39 -48.86 -9.24
CA VAL A 93 21.17 -49.95 -9.83
C VAL A 93 20.19 -50.96 -10.40
N THR A 94 20.43 -51.46 -11.62
CA THR A 94 19.60 -52.45 -12.31
C THR A 94 20.47 -53.53 -12.93
N ASP A 95 20.10 -54.80 -12.78
CA ASP A 95 20.78 -55.91 -13.46
C ASP A 95 20.16 -56.26 -14.83
N TRP A 96 20.78 -57.20 -15.55
CA TRP A 96 20.29 -57.62 -16.87
C TRP A 96 18.90 -58.28 -16.84
N THR A 97 18.47 -58.80 -15.68
CA THR A 97 17.14 -59.40 -15.46
C THR A 97 16.09 -58.36 -15.04
N LYS A 98 16.47 -57.08 -15.02
CA LYS A 98 15.63 -55.93 -14.65
C LYS A 98 15.22 -55.90 -13.17
N LYS A 99 15.99 -56.54 -12.29
CA LYS A 99 15.88 -56.33 -10.84
C LYS A 99 16.65 -55.08 -10.46
N SER A 100 16.12 -54.31 -9.52
CA SER A 100 16.68 -53.00 -9.17
C SER A 100 16.76 -52.79 -7.65
N ALA A 101 17.73 -51.98 -7.24
CA ALA A 101 17.87 -51.47 -5.89
C ALA A 101 18.18 -49.97 -5.95
N ASN A 102 17.70 -49.24 -4.95
CA ASN A 102 17.83 -47.79 -4.88
C ASN A 102 18.69 -47.42 -3.68
N VAL A 103 19.58 -46.44 -3.88
CA VAL A 103 20.38 -45.83 -2.81
C VAL A 103 20.13 -44.33 -2.83
N LYS A 104 19.74 -43.76 -1.69
CA LYS A 104 19.63 -42.30 -1.55
C LYS A 104 21.04 -41.73 -1.39
N ILE A 105 21.42 -40.82 -2.28
CA ILE A 105 22.67 -40.07 -2.20
C ILE A 105 22.37 -38.70 -1.63
N ILE A 106 23.09 -38.34 -0.57
CA ILE A 106 23.05 -37.01 0.04
C ILE A 106 24.42 -36.39 -0.19
N VAL A 107 24.47 -35.35 -1.01
CA VAL A 107 25.69 -34.57 -1.23
C VAL A 107 25.61 -33.36 -0.33
N ASP A 108 26.44 -33.34 0.71
CA ASP A 108 26.52 -32.28 1.68
C ASP A 108 27.69 -31.35 1.34
N GLN A 109 27.55 -30.07 1.68
CA GLN A 109 28.55 -29.03 1.47
C GLN A 109 28.19 -27.83 2.33
N GLU A 110 29.16 -27.26 3.02
CA GLU A 110 29.01 -26.05 3.81
C GLU A 110 28.52 -24.89 2.94
N GLN A 111 27.35 -24.36 3.29
CA GLN A 111 26.74 -23.23 2.61
C GLN A 111 27.11 -21.92 3.30
N GLU A 112 27.33 -20.86 2.53
CA GLU A 112 27.37 -19.51 3.10
C GLU A 112 25.98 -19.09 3.59
N LEU A 113 25.94 -18.40 4.73
CA LEU A 113 24.69 -17.89 5.31
C LEU A 113 24.30 -16.59 4.60
N VAL A 114 23.20 -16.61 3.88
CA VAL A 114 22.68 -15.43 3.16
C VAL A 114 21.24 -15.20 3.55
N ILE A 115 20.91 -13.99 3.98
CA ILE A 115 19.53 -13.56 4.24
C ILE A 115 18.97 -12.94 2.97
N LYS A 116 17.75 -13.32 2.59
CA LYS A 116 17.09 -12.84 1.37
C LYS A 116 16.91 -11.32 1.35
N THR A 117 16.78 -10.70 2.51
CA THR A 117 16.63 -9.25 2.68
C THR A 117 17.48 -8.79 3.87
N SER A 118 18.60 -8.14 3.59
CA SER A 118 19.58 -7.69 4.61
C SER A 118 19.26 -6.32 5.22
N SER A 119 18.16 -5.68 4.82
CA SER A 119 17.69 -4.45 5.48
C SER A 119 16.18 -4.28 5.41
N THR A 120 15.59 -3.72 6.46
CA THR A 120 14.14 -3.44 6.51
C THR A 120 13.85 -2.17 7.31
N THR A 121 12.83 -1.43 6.87
CA THR A 121 12.25 -0.31 7.63
C THR A 121 10.86 -0.72 8.10
N MET A 122 10.53 -0.43 9.36
CA MET A 122 9.28 -0.83 10.02
C MET A 122 8.69 0.33 10.81
N PHE A 123 7.36 0.40 10.92
CA PHE A 123 6.73 1.30 11.87
C PHE A 123 6.77 0.72 13.28
N PHE A 124 6.84 1.59 14.28
CA PHE A 124 6.73 1.18 15.69
C PHE A 124 5.48 0.30 15.93
N GLY A 125 5.68 -0.88 16.54
CA GLY A 125 4.64 -1.86 16.83
C GLY A 125 4.34 -2.83 15.68
N GLU A 126 5.02 -2.71 14.53
CA GLU A 126 4.92 -3.66 13.42
C GLU A 126 5.79 -4.90 13.66
N SER A 127 5.37 -6.02 13.06
CA SER A 127 6.15 -7.25 12.94
C SER A 127 6.35 -7.63 11.47
N LYS A 128 7.49 -8.23 11.14
CA LYS A 128 7.82 -8.72 9.80
C LYS A 128 8.52 -10.06 9.88
N THR A 129 8.28 -10.91 8.88
CA THR A 129 8.98 -12.18 8.73
C THR A 129 9.91 -12.11 7.52
N LEU A 130 11.17 -12.49 7.70
CA LEU A 130 12.18 -12.59 6.65
C LEU A 130 12.63 -14.05 6.46
N GLU A 131 13.14 -14.35 5.27
CA GLU A 131 13.62 -15.67 4.90
C GLU A 131 15.14 -15.74 4.86
N VAL A 132 15.68 -16.84 5.35
CA VAL A 132 17.05 -17.26 5.05
C VAL A 132 17.08 -17.82 3.63
N TYR A 133 17.99 -17.31 2.79
CA TYR A 133 18.12 -17.74 1.40
C TYR A 133 18.99 -19.00 1.28
N THR A 134 20.17 -18.99 1.91
CA THR A 134 21.08 -20.15 2.01
C THR A 134 21.68 -20.20 3.41
N GLY A 135 22.09 -21.39 3.86
CA GLY A 135 22.73 -21.58 5.16
C GLY A 135 22.62 -23.03 5.63
N ASN A 136 23.23 -23.34 6.77
CA ASN A 136 23.38 -24.73 7.23
C ASN A 136 22.31 -25.19 8.25
N GLY A 137 21.24 -24.41 8.42
CA GLY A 137 20.20 -24.64 9.43
C GLY A 137 20.68 -24.38 10.87
N GLY A 138 19.82 -24.70 11.84
CA GLY A 138 20.13 -24.49 13.27
C GLY A 138 20.36 -23.02 13.62
N TYR A 139 19.56 -22.12 13.04
CA TYR A 139 19.76 -20.68 13.15
C TYR A 139 19.52 -20.17 14.58
N SER A 140 20.34 -19.22 14.98
CA SER A 140 20.19 -18.38 16.17
C SER A 140 20.27 -16.91 15.76
N ILE A 141 19.64 -16.03 16.53
CA ILE A 141 19.59 -14.60 16.21
C ILE A 141 19.75 -13.77 17.47
N THR A 142 20.44 -12.65 17.34
CA THR A 142 20.64 -11.65 18.39
C THR A 142 20.42 -10.26 17.83
N SER A 143 20.01 -9.31 18.68
CA SER A 143 19.89 -7.89 18.32
C SER A 143 21.00 -7.11 19.02
N SER A 144 21.65 -6.19 18.31
CA SER A 144 22.64 -5.28 18.92
C SER A 144 21.99 -4.26 19.87
N ASP A 145 20.70 -3.96 19.67
CA ASP A 145 19.87 -3.14 20.54
C ASP A 145 18.42 -3.65 20.54
N GLU A 146 18.08 -4.41 21.58
CA GLU A 146 16.73 -4.94 21.80
C GLU A 146 15.72 -3.87 22.21
N SER A 147 16.14 -2.66 22.59
CA SER A 147 15.19 -1.57 22.86
C SER A 147 14.58 -1.00 21.56
N VAL A 148 15.25 -1.19 20.42
CA VAL A 148 14.78 -0.78 19.10
C VAL A 148 13.98 -1.88 18.41
N ALA A 149 14.52 -3.09 18.33
CA ALA A 149 13.82 -4.25 17.76
C ALA A 149 14.36 -5.57 18.31
N THR A 150 13.47 -6.57 18.41
CA THR A 150 13.81 -7.96 18.75
C THR A 150 13.49 -8.87 17.59
N ALA A 151 14.08 -10.06 17.59
CA ALA A 151 13.76 -11.07 16.60
C ALA A 151 13.86 -12.49 17.18
N LYS A 152 13.14 -13.42 16.56
CA LYS A 152 13.16 -14.85 16.89
C LYS A 152 13.24 -15.69 15.62
N ILE A 153 13.85 -16.86 15.75
CA ILE A 153 13.77 -17.89 14.71
C ILE A 153 12.51 -18.71 14.98
N SER A 154 11.64 -18.79 13.98
CA SER A 154 10.43 -19.61 14.00
C SER A 154 10.76 -21.09 13.77
N GLU A 155 9.79 -21.97 14.00
CA GLU A 155 9.96 -23.43 13.85
C GLU A 155 10.34 -23.84 12.42
N ASP A 156 9.92 -23.09 11.40
CA ASP A 156 10.25 -23.35 9.99
C ASP A 156 11.55 -22.66 9.54
N GLY A 157 12.31 -22.06 10.48
CA GLY A 157 13.61 -21.45 10.22
C GLY A 157 13.55 -20.02 9.66
N LYS A 158 12.37 -19.38 9.66
CA LYS A 158 12.21 -17.97 9.28
C LYS A 158 12.52 -17.03 10.44
N ILE A 159 12.81 -15.78 10.11
CA ILE A 159 13.20 -14.74 11.06
C ILE A 159 12.01 -13.82 11.30
N ASP A 160 11.42 -13.90 12.49
CA ASP A 160 10.32 -13.04 12.92
C ASP A 160 10.85 -11.85 13.71
N ILE A 161 10.71 -10.65 13.15
CA ILE A 161 11.18 -9.39 13.71
C ILE A 161 10.00 -8.64 14.31
N THR A 162 10.18 -8.08 15.50
CA THR A 162 9.21 -7.20 16.17
C THR A 162 9.87 -5.87 16.50
N SER A 163 9.29 -4.78 16.03
CA SER A 163 9.76 -3.41 16.32
C SER A 163 9.28 -2.94 17.70
N ILE A 164 10.15 -2.23 18.43
CA ILE A 164 9.92 -1.81 19.82
C ILE A 164 10.02 -0.30 20.00
N ALA A 165 11.02 0.36 19.42
CA ALA A 165 11.12 1.81 19.52
C ALA A 165 11.81 2.40 18.28
N PRO A 166 11.51 3.66 17.91
CA PRO A 166 12.17 4.33 16.79
C PRO A 166 13.68 4.39 16.99
N GLY A 167 14.43 4.01 15.96
CA GLY A 167 15.88 3.88 16.03
C GLY A 167 16.42 2.94 14.94
N THR A 168 17.70 2.60 15.03
CA THR A 168 18.35 1.64 14.14
C THR A 168 19.05 0.59 14.97
N THR A 169 18.92 -0.67 14.59
CA THR A 169 19.61 -1.80 15.20
C THR A 169 20.05 -2.80 14.12
N THR A 170 20.96 -3.68 14.46
CA THR A 170 21.41 -4.76 13.58
C THR A 170 21.08 -6.09 14.24
N LEU A 171 20.37 -6.95 13.51
CA LEU A 171 20.17 -8.34 13.90
C LEU A 171 21.28 -9.18 13.30
N SER A 172 21.96 -9.97 14.11
CA SER A 172 22.99 -10.90 13.65
C SER A 172 22.46 -12.33 13.73
N VAL A 173 22.36 -12.97 12.57
CA VAL A 173 21.92 -14.36 12.41
C VAL A 173 23.16 -15.23 12.34
N LYS A 174 23.16 -16.34 13.05
CA LYS A 174 24.23 -17.33 13.05
C LYS A 174 23.67 -18.73 12.82
N ASP A 175 24.28 -19.51 11.94
CA ASP A 175 23.92 -20.91 11.73
C ASP A 175 24.73 -21.89 12.61
N LYS A 176 24.42 -23.18 12.52
CA LYS A 176 25.09 -24.23 13.32
C LYS A 176 26.61 -24.35 13.07
N HIS A 177 27.11 -23.85 11.93
CA HIS A 177 28.53 -23.87 11.57
C HIS A 177 29.23 -22.52 11.86
N ASN A 178 28.55 -21.61 12.58
CA ASN A 178 29.05 -20.29 12.96
C ASN A 178 29.22 -19.30 11.79
N LYS A 179 28.62 -19.55 10.63
CA LYS A 179 28.50 -18.53 9.58
C LYS A 179 27.51 -17.47 10.05
N THR A 180 27.78 -16.22 9.71
CA THR A 180 26.99 -15.07 10.20
C THR A 180 26.48 -14.20 9.06
N ALA A 181 25.27 -13.68 9.21
CA ALA A 181 24.71 -12.68 8.31
C ALA A 181 23.93 -11.63 9.10
N ASP A 182 24.05 -10.38 8.69
CA ASP A 182 23.46 -9.24 9.40
C ASP A 182 22.24 -8.68 8.66
N ILE A 183 21.27 -8.21 9.44
CA ILE A 183 20.05 -7.54 8.97
C ILE A 183 19.97 -6.17 9.62
N SER A 184 20.03 -5.12 8.81
CA SER A 184 19.84 -3.74 9.28
C SER A 184 18.34 -3.45 9.47
N VAL A 185 17.93 -3.11 10.69
CA VAL A 185 16.54 -2.78 11.02
C VAL A 185 16.44 -1.31 11.38
N LYS A 186 15.58 -0.58 10.68
CA LYS A 186 15.22 0.81 11.00
C LYS A 186 13.77 0.89 11.43
N VAL A 187 13.52 1.39 12.63
CA VAL A 187 12.16 1.59 13.15
C VAL A 187 11.85 3.08 13.11
N ILE A 188 10.73 3.44 12.48
CA ILE A 188 10.31 4.84 12.28
C ILE A 188 8.93 5.09 12.88
N ARG A 189 8.65 6.36 13.18
CA ARG A 189 7.31 6.84 13.57
C ARG A 189 6.45 7.04 12.34
N LYS A 190 5.13 6.90 12.46
CA LYS A 190 4.21 7.30 11.39
C LYS A 190 4.05 8.82 11.42
N LEU A 191 4.14 9.47 10.26
CA LEU A 191 3.83 10.89 10.17
C LEU A 191 2.33 11.09 10.41
N VAL A 192 1.99 11.94 11.38
CA VAL A 192 0.61 12.27 11.74
C VAL A 192 0.51 13.77 11.98
N VAL A 193 -0.53 14.40 11.42
CA VAL A 193 -0.84 15.81 11.62
C VAL A 193 -2.22 15.96 12.24
N ASP A 194 -2.47 17.07 12.93
CA ASP A 194 -3.81 17.42 13.35
C ASP A 194 -4.65 17.84 12.14
N ASN A 195 -5.94 17.53 12.20
CA ASN A 195 -6.93 18.01 11.24
C ASN A 195 -6.50 17.91 9.76
N SER A 196 -6.22 16.70 9.27
CA SER A 196 -5.84 16.43 7.88
C SER A 196 -6.96 16.64 6.86
N ALA A 197 -8.00 17.39 7.22
CA ALA A 197 -9.10 17.73 6.34
C ALA A 197 -8.68 18.83 5.37
N ASP A 198 -9.31 18.82 4.20
CA ASP A 198 -9.06 19.81 3.17
C ASP A 198 -9.41 21.23 3.64
N ILE A 199 -8.51 22.18 3.37
CA ILE A 199 -8.74 23.59 3.59
C ILE A 199 -9.62 24.10 2.45
N THR A 200 -10.92 24.14 2.72
CA THR A 200 -11.88 24.59 1.70
C THR A 200 -11.73 26.09 1.42
N TYR A 201 -11.51 26.91 2.46
CA TYR A 201 -11.28 28.35 2.36
C TYR A 201 -10.14 28.78 3.27
N LEU A 202 -9.09 29.33 2.66
CA LEU A 202 -7.99 30.01 3.34
C LEU A 202 -8.20 31.52 3.18
N VAL A 203 -8.28 32.27 4.26
CA VAL A 203 -8.44 33.73 4.22
C VAL A 203 -7.05 34.39 4.27
N ILE A 204 -6.80 35.34 3.39
CA ILE A 204 -5.55 36.12 3.40
C ILE A 204 -5.42 36.84 4.76
N ASP A 205 -4.20 36.95 5.27
CA ASP A 205 -3.89 37.51 6.59
C ASP A 205 -4.44 36.72 7.80
N GLU A 206 -5.12 35.59 7.58
CA GLU A 206 -5.57 34.64 8.62
C GLU A 206 -4.96 33.25 8.36
N PRO A 207 -3.69 33.02 8.72
CA PRO A 207 -3.02 31.75 8.46
C PRO A 207 -3.69 30.58 9.17
N VAL A 208 -3.68 29.43 8.52
CA VAL A 208 -4.06 28.15 9.13
C VAL A 208 -2.82 27.48 9.69
N THR A 209 -2.88 27.08 10.95
CA THR A 209 -1.83 26.28 11.60
C THR A 209 -2.24 24.82 11.64
N ILE A 210 -1.37 23.95 11.15
CA ILE A 210 -1.48 22.49 11.23
C ILE A 210 -0.37 21.98 12.13
N LYS A 211 -0.70 21.27 13.20
CA LYS A 211 0.26 20.68 14.13
C LYS A 211 0.68 19.31 13.65
N ILE A 212 1.97 19.01 13.77
CA ILE A 212 2.50 17.68 13.56
C ILE A 212 2.45 16.95 14.90
N LEU A 213 1.64 15.89 14.96
CA LEU A 213 1.36 15.12 16.17
C LEU A 213 2.38 14.01 16.40
N ASP A 214 2.91 13.41 15.33
CA ASP A 214 3.95 12.40 15.37
C ASP A 214 4.72 12.35 14.04
N GLY A 215 5.93 11.79 14.04
CA GLY A 215 6.77 11.63 12.86
C GLY A 215 8.25 11.64 13.19
N ASN A 216 9.11 11.80 12.18
CA ASN A 216 10.55 11.56 12.33
C ASN A 216 11.43 12.83 12.38
N GLY A 217 10.83 14.01 12.44
CA GLY A 217 11.53 15.29 12.47
C GLY A 217 12.01 15.77 11.08
N GLU A 218 12.72 16.90 11.09
CA GLU A 218 13.13 17.68 9.90
C GLU A 218 11.97 17.88 8.93
N TYR A 219 10.84 18.28 9.50
CA TYR A 219 9.63 18.44 8.74
C TYR A 219 9.75 19.58 7.73
N THR A 220 9.12 19.41 6.58
CA THR A 220 9.03 20.45 5.55
C THR A 220 7.60 20.57 5.08
N CYS A 221 7.22 21.77 4.64
CA CYS A 221 5.97 21.97 3.90
C CYS A 221 6.24 22.63 2.55
N LYS A 222 5.60 22.10 1.50
CA LYS A 222 5.70 22.65 0.15
C LYS A 222 4.32 22.76 -0.48
N GLY A 223 4.03 23.91 -1.10
CA GLY A 223 2.83 24.06 -1.94
C GLY A 223 3.05 23.51 -3.34
N ASN A 224 2.08 22.76 -3.88
CA ASN A 224 2.09 22.22 -5.24
C ASN A 224 1.49 23.21 -6.27
N GLY A 225 1.70 24.50 -6.04
CA GLY A 225 1.17 25.59 -6.85
C GLY A 225 2.12 26.78 -6.82
N SER A 226 1.77 27.86 -7.51
CA SER A 226 2.62 29.06 -7.52
C SER A 226 2.72 29.69 -6.12
N ALA A 227 3.95 29.92 -5.67
CA ALA A 227 4.26 30.61 -4.42
C ALA A 227 3.76 32.07 -4.38
N THR A 228 3.27 32.61 -5.50
CA THR A 228 2.60 33.92 -5.56
C THR A 228 1.25 33.91 -4.83
N TYR A 229 0.59 32.76 -4.70
CA TYR A 229 -0.76 32.66 -4.14
C TYR A 229 -0.78 32.11 -2.71
N LEU A 230 0.10 31.15 -2.41
CA LEU A 230 0.14 30.46 -1.13
C LEU A 230 1.58 30.26 -0.70
N LYS A 231 1.84 30.49 0.59
CA LYS A 231 3.07 30.12 1.26
C LYS A 231 2.75 29.04 2.28
N CYS A 232 3.56 27.99 2.27
CA CYS A 232 3.55 26.98 3.32
C CYS A 232 4.93 26.94 3.95
N SER A 233 5.02 27.10 5.26
CA SER A 233 6.29 27.14 5.99
C SER A 233 6.18 26.46 7.34
N MET A 234 7.31 25.99 7.85
CA MET A 234 7.41 25.52 9.23
C MET A 234 7.43 26.72 10.18
N ALA A 235 6.75 26.59 11.31
CA ALA A 235 6.88 27.51 12.44
C ALA A 235 8.24 27.33 13.14
N GLU A 236 8.64 28.32 13.94
CA GLU A 236 9.92 28.32 14.65
C GLU A 236 10.08 27.15 15.64
N ASN A 237 8.98 26.65 16.20
CA ASN A 237 8.98 25.48 17.08
C ASN A 237 9.32 24.16 16.34
N GLY A 238 9.30 24.17 15.00
CA GLY A 238 9.62 23.02 14.16
C GLY A 238 8.56 21.93 14.10
N THR A 239 7.43 22.06 14.80
CA THR A 239 6.37 21.03 14.87
C THR A 239 5.01 21.53 14.37
N GLU A 240 4.95 22.76 13.87
CA GLU A 240 3.74 23.34 13.30
C GLU A 240 4.01 23.83 11.88
N VAL A 241 3.04 23.63 11.01
CA VAL A 241 3.01 24.11 9.64
C VAL A 241 2.06 25.30 9.58
N ILE A 242 2.53 26.39 9.00
CA ILE A 242 1.78 27.63 8.80
C ILE A 242 1.47 27.74 7.31
N VAL A 243 0.17 27.79 6.99
CA VAL A 243 -0.36 27.93 5.63
C VAL A 243 -0.93 29.33 5.48
N GLU A 244 -0.28 30.15 4.66
CA GLU A 244 -0.60 31.56 4.44
C GLU A 244 -1.15 31.77 3.02
N GLY A 245 -2.35 32.35 2.92
CA GLY A 245 -2.86 32.88 1.67
C GLY A 245 -2.21 34.23 1.37
N LEU A 246 -1.56 34.36 0.21
CA LEU A 246 -0.87 35.59 -0.20
C LEU A 246 -1.65 36.40 -1.22
N LYS A 247 -2.39 35.71 -2.08
CA LYS A 247 -3.19 36.34 -3.11
C LYS A 247 -4.39 35.48 -3.43
N ARG A 248 -5.52 36.16 -3.61
CA ARG A 248 -6.78 35.54 -3.94
C ARG A 248 -6.68 34.68 -5.19
N TYR A 249 -7.08 33.42 -5.10
CA TYR A 249 -7.05 32.49 -6.22
C TYR A 249 -7.89 31.26 -5.94
N ARG A 250 -8.49 30.68 -6.99
CA ARG A 250 -9.00 29.30 -6.92
C ARG A 250 -7.78 28.37 -6.99
N TYR A 251 -7.16 28.11 -5.84
CA TYR A 251 -5.90 27.39 -5.75
C TYR A 251 -6.04 25.96 -6.25
N ASN A 252 -6.99 25.18 -5.71
CA ASN A 252 -7.36 23.85 -6.21
C ASN A 252 -6.14 22.90 -6.36
N LYS A 253 -5.22 22.98 -5.38
CA LYS A 253 -3.94 22.26 -5.32
C LYS A 253 -3.66 21.83 -3.88
N THR A 254 -2.69 20.94 -3.70
CA THR A 254 -2.27 20.46 -2.39
C THR A 254 -1.10 21.26 -1.83
N ILE A 255 -1.02 21.28 -0.51
CA ILE A 255 0.25 21.41 0.20
C ILE A 255 0.68 20.01 0.65
N THR A 256 1.98 19.77 0.68
CA THR A 256 2.57 18.49 1.10
C THR A 256 3.45 18.74 2.31
N ILE A 257 3.15 18.05 3.41
CA ILE A 257 3.97 18.02 4.63
C ILE A 257 4.78 16.73 4.60
N SER A 258 6.10 16.82 4.76
CA SER A 258 6.99 15.66 4.71
C SER A 258 7.95 15.60 5.89
N ASP A 259 8.44 14.41 6.22
CA ASP A 259 9.51 14.20 7.21
C ASP A 259 10.81 13.66 6.59
N LYS A 260 11.88 13.56 7.40
CA LYS A 260 13.19 13.08 6.94
C LYS A 260 13.23 11.64 6.44
N GLU A 261 12.23 10.83 6.82
CA GLU A 261 12.11 9.43 6.40
C GLU A 261 11.36 9.30 5.07
N GLY A 262 10.99 10.44 4.46
CA GLY A 262 10.31 10.49 3.17
C GLY A 262 8.80 10.25 3.26
N GLN A 263 8.22 10.21 4.47
CA GLN A 263 6.77 10.17 4.61
C GLN A 263 6.17 11.51 4.22
N SER A 264 4.96 11.48 3.67
CA SER A 264 4.25 12.69 3.24
C SER A 264 2.75 12.61 3.49
N ILE A 265 2.17 13.75 3.86
CA ILE A 265 0.72 13.98 3.94
C ILE A 265 0.38 15.15 3.02
N ASP A 266 -0.58 14.92 2.12
CA ASP A 266 -1.13 15.94 1.25
C ASP A 266 -2.43 16.49 1.84
N ILE A 267 -2.53 17.81 1.90
CA ILE A 267 -3.76 18.52 2.33
C ILE A 267 -4.20 19.40 1.17
N TYR A 268 -5.46 19.26 0.75
CA TYR A 268 -5.98 20.04 -0.35
C TYR A 268 -6.35 21.45 0.10
N VAL A 269 -6.00 22.45 -0.70
CA VAL A 269 -6.43 23.84 -0.52
C VAL A 269 -7.26 24.25 -1.73
N ASN A 270 -8.56 24.43 -1.54
CA ASN A 270 -9.49 24.67 -2.64
C ASN A 270 -9.44 26.15 -3.08
N THR A 271 -9.68 27.09 -2.16
CA THR A 271 -9.76 28.51 -2.46
C THR A 271 -9.00 29.37 -1.45
N ILE A 272 -8.32 30.40 -1.95
CA ILE A 272 -7.74 31.48 -1.15
C ILE A 272 -8.60 32.74 -1.38
N ASP A 273 -9.12 33.30 -0.30
CA ASP A 273 -10.10 34.39 -0.31
C ASP A 273 -9.56 35.65 0.37
N ASP A 274 -10.08 36.80 -0.03
CA ASP A 274 -9.77 38.08 0.62
C ASP A 274 -10.50 38.19 1.97
N PRO A 275 -9.99 39.00 2.91
CA PRO A 275 -10.70 39.30 4.14
C PRO A 275 -12.00 40.03 3.82
N TYR A 276 -13.11 39.43 4.22
CA TYR A 276 -14.46 39.92 3.92
C TYR A 276 -14.67 41.39 4.35
N LEU A 277 -14.16 41.81 5.50
CA LEU A 277 -14.44 43.13 6.07
C LEU A 277 -13.57 44.27 5.52
N VAL A 278 -12.60 43.96 4.65
CA VAL A 278 -11.58 44.94 4.21
C VAL A 278 -11.96 45.59 2.88
N ASN A 279 -12.33 44.81 1.85
CA ASN A 279 -12.54 45.32 0.49
C ASN A 279 -13.95 45.00 -0.04
N PRO A 280 -14.66 45.97 -0.66
CA PRO A 280 -15.91 45.72 -1.36
C PRO A 280 -15.78 44.59 -2.39
N SER A 281 -16.55 43.53 -2.19
CA SER A 281 -16.51 42.32 -3.00
C SER A 281 -17.75 41.47 -2.71
N TYR A 282 -17.97 40.43 -3.53
CA TYR A 282 -18.97 39.44 -3.21
C TYR A 282 -18.48 38.02 -3.52
N ARG A 283 -18.83 37.09 -2.63
CA ARG A 283 -18.70 35.64 -2.82
C ARG A 283 -20.06 35.00 -2.57
N TYR A 284 -20.50 34.17 -3.50
CA TYR A 284 -21.70 33.37 -3.28
C TYR A 284 -21.45 31.88 -3.40
N LEU A 285 -22.14 31.14 -2.53
CA LEU A 285 -22.15 29.69 -2.36
C LEU A 285 -23.61 29.22 -2.37
N ILE A 286 -24.27 29.33 -3.53
CA ILE A 286 -25.73 29.21 -3.63
C ILE A 286 -26.12 27.97 -4.40
N ALA A 287 -26.89 27.08 -3.75
CA ALA A 287 -27.42 25.85 -4.35
C ALA A 287 -26.36 25.06 -5.18
N GLY A 288 -25.15 24.89 -4.66
CA GLY A 288 -24.03 24.20 -5.30
C GLY A 288 -23.24 25.03 -6.31
N SER A 289 -23.61 26.30 -6.53
CA SER A 289 -22.90 27.23 -7.39
C SER A 289 -21.93 28.09 -6.61
N TYR A 290 -20.68 28.15 -7.07
CA TYR A 290 -19.63 29.01 -6.53
C TYR A 290 -19.22 30.05 -7.58
N ALA A 291 -19.31 31.34 -7.23
CA ALA A 291 -18.55 32.34 -7.98
C ALA A 291 -18.02 33.50 -7.14
N TYR A 292 -16.81 33.86 -7.55
CA TYR A 292 -16.03 35.05 -7.24
C TYR A 292 -16.36 36.30 -8.07
N GLN A 293 -16.65 37.49 -7.52
CA GLN A 293 -16.28 38.72 -8.23
C GLN A 293 -15.62 39.77 -7.32
N SER A 294 -14.41 40.19 -7.73
CA SER A 294 -13.77 41.41 -7.22
C SER A 294 -14.37 42.55 -8.00
N LEU A 295 -15.25 43.32 -7.36
CA LEU A 295 -15.80 44.53 -7.94
C LEU A 295 -14.95 45.69 -7.43
N SER A 296 -14.30 46.43 -8.33
CA SER A 296 -13.36 47.50 -7.97
C SER A 296 -13.97 48.64 -7.14
N THR A 297 -15.29 48.62 -6.91
CA THR A 297 -16.10 49.41 -5.96
C THR A 297 -17.53 49.36 -6.49
N SER A 298 -18.32 48.35 -6.11
CA SER A 298 -19.68 48.18 -6.66
C SER A 298 -20.62 49.34 -6.28
N LYS A 299 -20.66 50.39 -7.11
CA LYS A 299 -21.72 51.42 -7.11
C LYS A 299 -23.07 50.87 -7.64
N ALA A 300 -23.11 49.59 -8.01
CA ALA A 300 -24.25 48.92 -8.63
C ALA A 300 -25.09 48.13 -7.62
N GLY A 301 -25.09 48.56 -6.36
CA GLY A 301 -25.88 47.99 -5.29
C GLY A 301 -26.98 48.94 -4.84
N GLU A 302 -27.97 48.43 -4.14
CA GLU A 302 -29.05 49.22 -3.54
C GLU A 302 -29.33 48.69 -2.13
N ALA A 303 -29.58 49.59 -1.18
CA ALA A 303 -30.02 49.26 0.17
C ALA A 303 -31.34 49.98 0.47
N ILE A 304 -32.43 49.21 0.54
CA ILE A 304 -33.79 49.74 0.63
C ILE A 304 -34.42 49.27 1.94
N TYR A 305 -35.04 50.18 2.67
CA TYR A 305 -35.94 49.87 3.79
C TYR A 305 -37.31 50.47 3.52
N SER A 306 -38.35 49.65 3.63
CA SER A 306 -39.75 50.09 3.57
C SER A 306 -40.35 50.04 4.98
N PRO A 307 -40.53 51.20 5.65
CA PRO A 307 -41.15 51.25 6.98
C PRO A 307 -42.58 50.73 6.99
N GLU A 308 -43.35 50.97 5.92
CA GLU A 308 -44.75 50.56 5.80
C GLU A 308 -44.94 49.05 5.83
N PHE A 309 -44.02 48.31 5.20
CA PHE A 309 -44.07 46.84 5.15
C PHE A 309 -43.13 46.19 6.16
N ASN A 310 -42.29 46.98 6.85
CA ASN A 310 -41.21 46.52 7.71
C ASN A 310 -40.27 45.50 7.02
N ILE A 311 -39.94 45.76 5.76
CA ILE A 311 -39.10 44.90 4.91
C ILE A 311 -37.90 45.70 4.44
N SER A 312 -36.73 45.07 4.52
CA SER A 312 -35.48 45.56 3.95
C SER A 312 -35.01 44.67 2.83
N GLN A 313 -34.40 45.27 1.80
CA GLN A 313 -33.81 44.59 0.67
C GLN A 313 -32.42 45.16 0.38
N LEU A 314 -31.41 44.29 0.38
CA LEU A 314 -30.01 44.59 0.06
C LEU A 314 -29.66 43.89 -1.24
N ILE A 315 -29.34 44.67 -2.27
CA ILE A 315 -29.12 44.18 -3.63
C ILE A 315 -27.68 44.44 -4.03
N ILE A 316 -27.04 43.45 -4.64
CA ILE A 316 -25.76 43.59 -5.34
C ILE A 316 -25.93 43.23 -6.81
N LYS A 317 -25.38 44.04 -7.71
CA LYS A 317 -25.38 43.80 -9.16
C LYS A 317 -23.96 43.86 -9.70
N SER A 318 -23.69 43.09 -10.75
CA SER A 318 -22.41 43.05 -11.46
C SER A 318 -22.12 44.34 -12.22
N ALA A 319 -23.15 45.12 -12.56
CA ALA A 319 -23.06 46.42 -13.21
C ALA A 319 -24.34 47.25 -12.97
N THR A 320 -24.31 48.53 -13.31
CA THR A 320 -25.48 49.43 -13.27
C THR A 320 -26.42 49.28 -14.48
N THR A 321 -26.14 48.33 -15.38
CA THR A 321 -26.88 48.14 -16.63
C THR A 321 -28.14 47.29 -16.43
N THR A 322 -29.08 47.38 -17.38
CA THR A 322 -30.29 46.53 -17.41
C THR A 322 -30.01 45.07 -17.73
N SER A 323 -28.79 44.72 -18.14
CA SER A 323 -28.34 43.34 -18.31
C SER A 323 -27.69 42.76 -17.07
N ALA A 324 -27.56 43.54 -15.99
CA ALA A 324 -26.82 43.13 -14.81
C ALA A 324 -27.41 41.90 -14.13
N THR A 325 -26.52 41.11 -13.57
CA THR A 325 -26.82 39.92 -12.77
C THR A 325 -26.32 40.13 -11.35
N GLY A 326 -26.79 39.34 -10.40
CA GLY A 326 -26.34 39.48 -9.02
C GLY A 326 -27.29 38.81 -8.04
N PHE A 327 -27.40 39.38 -6.85
CA PHE A 327 -28.16 38.79 -5.75
C PHE A 327 -28.87 39.87 -4.93
N ALA A 328 -29.97 39.48 -4.29
CA ALA A 328 -30.68 40.31 -3.36
C ALA A 328 -31.05 39.51 -2.12
N VAL A 329 -30.81 40.07 -0.95
CA VAL A 329 -31.27 39.51 0.31
C VAL A 329 -32.38 40.40 0.84
N GLU A 330 -33.55 39.79 1.05
CA GLU A 330 -34.72 40.43 1.66
C GLU A 330 -34.91 39.86 3.06
N PHE A 331 -35.31 40.70 4.02
CA PHE A 331 -35.59 40.27 5.38
C PHE A 331 -36.56 41.22 6.07
N THR A 332 -37.15 40.77 7.18
CA THR A 332 -38.00 41.61 8.04
C THR A 332 -37.15 42.45 9.00
N GLY A 333 -37.48 43.73 9.13
CA GLY A 333 -36.79 44.70 9.97
C GLY A 333 -36.03 45.77 9.19
N ASP A 334 -35.29 46.61 9.91
CA ASP A 334 -34.53 47.74 9.37
C ASP A 334 -33.11 47.33 8.91
N LEU A 335 -32.36 48.30 8.40
CA LEU A 335 -30.99 48.11 7.93
C LEU A 335 -29.92 48.20 9.04
N SER A 336 -30.27 48.09 10.33
CA SER A 336 -29.29 48.18 11.42
C SER A 336 -28.23 47.07 11.35
N VAL A 337 -27.06 47.25 11.97
CA VAL A 337 -26.12 46.15 12.19
C VAL A 337 -26.79 45.07 13.06
N GLY A 338 -26.53 43.80 12.75
CA GLY A 338 -27.04 42.65 13.51
C GLY A 338 -27.72 41.58 12.66
N THR A 339 -28.14 40.50 13.34
CA THR A 339 -28.82 39.35 12.75
C THR A 339 -30.20 39.74 12.21
N LYS A 340 -30.55 39.22 11.04
CA LYS A 340 -31.78 39.54 10.32
C LYS A 340 -32.78 38.40 10.38
N THR A 341 -34.05 38.78 10.47
CA THR A 341 -35.14 37.82 10.68
C THR A 341 -35.84 37.49 9.37
N LYS A 342 -36.18 36.20 9.19
CA LYS A 342 -36.78 35.66 7.96
C LYS A 342 -36.03 36.07 6.69
N PRO A 343 -34.70 35.91 6.63
CA PRO A 343 -33.95 36.27 5.45
C PRO A 343 -34.27 35.33 4.29
N MET A 344 -34.38 35.89 3.09
CA MET A 344 -34.56 35.16 1.85
C MET A 344 -33.64 35.72 0.78
N LEU A 345 -32.98 34.82 0.05
CA LEU A 345 -32.10 35.18 -1.05
C LEU A 345 -32.82 35.01 -2.38
N TYR A 346 -32.57 35.97 -3.27
CA TYR A 346 -33.06 36.00 -4.63
C TYR A 346 -31.91 36.25 -5.60
N LYS A 347 -32.03 35.74 -6.83
CA LYS A 347 -31.13 36.12 -7.92
C LYS A 347 -31.57 37.45 -8.49
N VAL A 348 -30.61 38.25 -8.94
CA VAL A 348 -30.86 39.40 -9.81
C VAL A 348 -30.59 38.96 -11.25
N ALA A 349 -31.59 39.14 -12.10
CA ALA A 349 -31.49 38.87 -13.53
C ALA A 349 -32.03 40.06 -14.32
N LYS A 350 -31.28 40.49 -15.33
CA LYS A 350 -31.62 41.67 -16.15
C LYS A 350 -31.91 42.92 -15.28
N GLY A 351 -31.05 43.14 -14.29
CA GLY A 351 -31.10 44.30 -13.38
C GLY A 351 -32.24 44.28 -12.36
N LYS A 352 -33.06 43.22 -12.31
CA LYS A 352 -34.22 43.10 -11.41
C LYS A 352 -34.11 41.90 -10.49
N VAL A 353 -34.65 42.03 -9.29
CA VAL A 353 -34.79 40.91 -8.35
C VAL A 353 -35.81 39.91 -8.88
N ASP A 354 -35.37 38.68 -9.11
CA ASP A 354 -36.20 37.58 -9.57
C ASP A 354 -36.78 36.83 -8.37
N LYS A 355 -38.04 37.16 -8.03
CA LYS A 355 -38.80 36.51 -6.95
C LYS A 355 -39.47 35.19 -7.37
N SER A 356 -39.26 34.71 -8.60
CA SER A 356 -39.83 33.42 -9.04
C SER A 356 -39.17 32.21 -8.38
N LYS A 357 -37.95 32.39 -7.84
CA LYS A 357 -37.20 31.34 -7.15
C LYS A 357 -36.59 31.88 -5.86
N GLU A 358 -36.88 31.18 -4.79
CA GLU A 358 -36.42 31.48 -3.43
C GLU A 358 -35.27 30.57 -3.04
N TYR A 359 -34.26 31.15 -2.40
CA TYR A 359 -33.13 30.45 -1.80
C TYR A 359 -33.17 30.75 -0.28
N PRO A 360 -33.63 29.80 0.55
CA PRO A 360 -33.74 30.01 1.99
C PRO A 360 -32.38 30.35 2.60
N ILE A 361 -32.37 31.26 3.57
CA ILE A 361 -31.19 31.57 4.39
C ILE A 361 -31.50 31.17 5.84
N GLU A 362 -30.59 30.45 6.48
CA GLU A 362 -30.71 30.07 7.90
C GLU A 362 -30.22 31.18 8.83
N ASP A 363 -29.15 31.87 8.42
CA ASP A 363 -28.53 32.92 9.21
C ASP A 363 -28.08 34.06 8.28
N CYS A 364 -28.57 35.27 8.51
CA CYS A 364 -28.22 36.48 7.76
C CYS A 364 -27.85 37.59 8.74
N ARG A 365 -26.81 38.35 8.43
CA ARG A 365 -26.35 39.47 9.26
C ARG A 365 -25.93 40.63 8.39
N ILE A 366 -26.21 41.85 8.87
CA ILE A 366 -25.44 43.04 8.48
C ILE A 366 -24.31 43.15 9.48
N ASP A 367 -23.08 42.90 9.02
CA ASP A 367 -21.87 42.83 9.83
C ASP A 367 -21.32 44.21 10.17
N LYS A 368 -21.38 45.12 9.20
CA LYS A 368 -20.80 46.46 9.29
C LYS A 368 -21.57 47.41 8.38
N ILE A 369 -21.69 48.67 8.82
CA ILE A 369 -22.15 49.78 8.01
C ILE A 369 -21.12 50.91 8.13
N GLU A 370 -20.61 51.40 7.00
CA GLU A 370 -19.62 52.47 6.98
C GLU A 370 -19.73 53.24 5.67
N ASP A 371 -19.82 54.58 5.73
CA ASP A 371 -19.92 55.45 4.55
C ASP A 371 -21.00 55.05 3.52
N GLY A 372 -22.13 54.54 4.02
CA GLY A 372 -23.28 54.06 3.24
C GLY A 372 -23.09 52.67 2.63
N TRP A 373 -21.97 52.00 2.89
CA TRP A 373 -21.74 50.60 2.52
C TRP A 373 -22.26 49.66 3.60
N TYR A 374 -22.76 48.52 3.16
CA TYR A 374 -23.33 47.45 3.97
C TYR A 374 -22.55 46.17 3.66
N TRP A 375 -21.92 45.62 4.69
CA TRP A 375 -21.33 44.29 4.65
C TRP A 375 -22.41 43.31 5.09
N VAL A 376 -22.90 42.50 4.15
CA VAL A 376 -23.91 41.47 4.38
C VAL A 376 -23.29 40.09 4.24
N SER A 377 -23.49 39.23 5.22
CA SER A 377 -23.11 37.82 5.10
C SER A 377 -24.23 36.90 5.54
N PHE A 378 -24.29 35.70 4.95
CA PHE A 378 -25.39 34.77 5.14
C PHE A 378 -25.01 33.31 4.90
N ILE A 379 -25.79 32.38 5.48
CA ILE A 379 -25.62 30.92 5.35
C ILE A 379 -26.91 30.31 4.77
N GLU A 380 -26.78 29.56 3.69
CA GLU A 380 -27.85 28.71 3.16
C GLU A 380 -27.93 27.35 3.90
N PRO A 381 -29.12 26.73 3.97
CA PRO A 381 -29.29 25.41 4.55
C PRO A 381 -28.32 24.37 3.99
N GLY A 382 -27.61 23.68 4.89
CA GLY A 382 -26.66 22.62 4.53
C GLY A 382 -25.25 23.08 4.18
N TYR A 383 -24.91 24.36 4.38
CA TYR A 383 -23.56 24.90 4.17
C TYR A 383 -22.94 25.40 5.48
N THR A 384 -21.62 25.29 5.60
CA THR A 384 -20.86 25.72 6.79
C THR A 384 -20.14 27.06 6.61
N VAL A 385 -20.13 27.61 5.40
CA VAL A 385 -19.36 28.80 5.04
C VAL A 385 -20.30 29.91 4.63
N ARG A 386 -20.14 31.10 5.23
CA ARG A 386 -20.99 32.26 4.94
C ARG A 386 -20.72 32.78 3.52
N SER A 387 -21.73 32.86 2.67
CA SER A 387 -21.71 33.75 1.52
C SER A 387 -21.69 35.20 2.00
N TYR A 388 -21.21 36.10 1.15
CA TYR A 388 -21.23 37.51 1.47
C TYR A 388 -21.32 38.40 0.22
N PHE A 389 -21.87 39.59 0.41
CA PHE A 389 -21.69 40.68 -0.54
C PHE A 389 -21.63 42.01 0.20
N ILE A 390 -20.99 42.96 -0.45
CA ILE A 390 -20.85 44.32 0.04
C ILE A 390 -21.59 45.21 -0.93
N THR A 391 -22.60 45.93 -0.43
CA THR A 391 -23.47 46.77 -1.24
C THR A 391 -23.51 48.18 -0.69
N LYS A 392 -23.94 49.15 -1.50
CA LYS A 392 -24.07 50.55 -1.08
C LYS A 392 -25.51 51.00 -1.20
N GLN A 393 -25.91 51.92 -0.31
CA GLN A 393 -27.16 52.66 -0.44
C GLN A 393 -27.19 53.53 -1.70
#